data_AF-A0A1I7DKX0-F1
#
_entry.id   AF-A0A1I7DKX0-F1
#
_cell.length_a   1.000
_cell.length_b   1.000
_cell.length_c   1.000
_cell.angle_alpha   90.00
_cell.angle_beta   90.00
_cell.angle_gamma   90.00
#
_symmetry.space_group_name_H-M   'P 1'
#
loop_
_entity.id
_entity.type
_entity.pdbx_description
1 polymer ?
#
loop_
_entity_poly.entity_id
_entity_poly.type
_entity_poly.pdbx_seq_one_letter_code
_entity_poly.pdbx_strand_id
1 'polypeptide(L)'
;MDNKVSAWLEDINRSIDEIFEFLPEKRDFFEYQSDLKTKKAVERNIEIIGEAINRISKNKSSQFEIKNAQKIIGTRNRIAHEYDNISDELIWTIIIRELPKLKKEVIKLMK
;
A
#
# COMPACT_ATOMS: atom_id res chain seq x y z
N MET A 1 -7.02 -8.95 -19.59
CA MET A 1 -6.44 -7.70 -19.08
C MET A 1 -5.03 -7.56 -19.64
N ASP A 2 -4.50 -6.33 -19.84
CA ASP A 2 -3.09 -6.12 -20.24
C ASP A 2 -2.17 -6.83 -19.22
N ASN A 3 -1.21 -7.63 -19.70
CA ASN A 3 -0.28 -8.38 -18.85
C ASN A 3 0.45 -7.49 -17.85
N LYS A 4 0.74 -6.22 -18.21
CA LYS A 4 1.38 -5.25 -17.32
C LYS A 4 0.45 -4.81 -16.19
N VAL A 5 -0.82 -4.56 -16.50
CA VAL A 5 -1.82 -4.19 -15.49
C VAL A 5 -2.03 -5.34 -14.51
N SER A 6 -2.03 -6.58 -15.00
CA SER A 6 -2.12 -7.77 -14.14
C SER A 6 -0.94 -7.85 -13.17
N ALA A 7 0.29 -7.70 -13.68
CA ALA A 7 1.49 -7.71 -12.85
C ALA A 7 1.46 -6.60 -11.78
N TRP A 8 0.98 -5.40 -12.10
CA TRP A 8 0.89 -4.31 -11.12
C TRP A 8 -0.21 -4.54 -10.08
N LEU A 9 -1.34 -5.16 -10.44
CA LEU A 9 -2.35 -5.55 -9.44
C LEU A 9 -1.82 -6.64 -8.51
N GLU A 10 -1.05 -7.61 -9.04
CA GLU A 10 -0.36 -8.62 -8.24
C GLU A 10 0.67 -7.99 -7.29
N ASP A 11 1.46 -7.02 -7.77
CA ASP A 11 2.40 -6.27 -6.93
C ASP A 11 1.67 -5.60 -5.76
N ILE A 12 0.53 -4.96 -6.01
CA ILE A 12 -0.28 -4.34 -4.96
C ILE A 12 -0.78 -5.39 -3.98
N ASN A 13 -1.39 -6.48 -4.45
CA ASN A 13 -1.94 -7.49 -3.56
C ASN A 13 -0.85 -8.12 -2.68
N ARG A 14 0.27 -8.53 -3.29
CA ARG A 14 1.42 -9.10 -2.57
C ARG A 14 1.97 -8.13 -1.54
N SER A 15 2.15 -6.86 -1.89
CA SER A 15 2.69 -5.87 -0.94
C SER A 15 1.77 -5.65 0.27
N ILE A 16 0.45 -5.73 0.06
CA ILE A 16 -0.50 -5.67 1.17
C ILE A 16 -0.40 -6.92 2.05
N ASP A 17 -0.24 -8.09 1.45
CA ASP A 17 -0.06 -9.35 2.18
C ASP A 17 1.21 -9.33 3.03
N GLU A 18 2.33 -8.93 2.45
CA GLU A 18 3.61 -8.77 3.15
C GLU A 18 3.50 -7.78 4.33
N ILE A 19 2.83 -6.63 4.14
CA ILE A 19 2.56 -5.69 5.26
C ILE A 19 1.84 -6.41 6.39
N PHE A 20 0.81 -7.20 6.10
CA PHE A 20 0.05 -7.89 7.13
C PHE A 20 0.82 -9.05 7.79
N GLU A 21 1.79 -9.64 7.11
CA GLU A 21 2.70 -10.66 7.64
C GLU A 21 3.79 -10.08 8.56
N PHE A 22 4.29 -8.87 8.27
CA PHE A 22 5.31 -8.23 9.10
C PHE A 22 4.78 -7.67 10.41
N LEU A 23 3.49 -7.35 10.45
CA LEU A 23 2.86 -6.82 11.64
C LEU A 23 2.81 -7.86 12.77
N PRO A 24 2.88 -7.42 14.04
CA PRO A 24 2.75 -8.32 15.19
C PRO A 24 1.43 -9.12 15.14
N GLU A 25 1.46 -10.30 15.75
CA GLU A 25 0.35 -11.26 15.79
C GLU A 25 -0.92 -10.59 16.35
N LYS A 26 -0.73 -9.83 17.44
CA LYS A 26 -1.73 -8.86 17.88
C LYS A 26 -1.49 -7.55 17.14
N ARG A 27 -2.54 -7.01 16.53
CA ARG A 27 -2.48 -5.69 15.87
C ARG A 27 -2.39 -4.58 16.91
N ASP A 28 -1.21 -4.46 17.51
CA ASP A 28 -0.87 -3.47 18.51
C ASP A 28 -0.02 -2.34 17.90
N PHE A 29 -0.43 -1.11 18.16
CA PHE A 29 0.22 0.08 17.60
C PHE A 29 1.58 0.35 18.24
N PHE A 30 1.74 0.14 19.54
CA PHE A 30 2.97 0.45 20.27
C PHE A 30 4.07 -0.58 19.97
N GLU A 31 3.69 -1.84 19.79
CA GLU A 31 4.62 -2.87 19.29
C GLU A 31 5.10 -2.53 17.87
N TYR A 32 4.19 -2.16 16.97
CA TYR A 32 4.56 -1.67 15.64
C TYR A 32 5.48 -0.44 15.68
N GLN A 33 5.12 0.55 16.50
CA GLN A 33 5.85 1.82 16.63
C GLN A 33 7.30 1.61 17.11
N SER A 34 7.51 0.64 18.01
CA SER A 34 8.82 0.34 18.58
C SER A 34 9.69 -0.59 17.71
N ASP A 35 9.12 -1.26 16.71
CA ASP A 35 9.85 -2.14 15.80
C ASP A 35 10.27 -1.43 14.50
N LEU A 36 11.47 -0.85 14.52
CA LEU A 36 12.06 -0.17 13.36
C LEU A 36 12.10 -1.04 12.09
N LYS A 37 12.36 -2.35 12.22
CA LYS A 37 12.45 -3.24 11.06
C LYS A 37 11.09 -3.37 10.40
N THR A 38 10.05 -3.60 11.20
CA THR A 38 8.67 -3.69 10.71
C THR A 38 8.22 -2.37 10.09
N LYS A 39 8.53 -1.23 10.71
CA LYS A 39 8.24 0.09 10.11
C LYS A 39 8.86 0.26 8.74
N LYS A 40 10.15 -0.04 8.60
CA LYS A 40 10.85 0.06 7.31
C LYS A 40 10.30 -0.91 6.26
N ALA A 41 9.92 -2.13 6.65
CA ALA A 41 9.30 -3.09 5.75
C ALA A 41 7.91 -2.63 5.27
N VAL A 42 7.12 -2.01 6.16
CA VAL A 42 5.81 -1.45 5.84
C VAL A 42 5.92 -0.23 4.93
N GLU A 43 6.77 0.74 5.27
CA GLU A 43 7.04 1.93 4.44
C GLU A 43 7.40 1.53 3.02
N ARG A 44 8.32 0.58 2.87
CA ARG A 44 8.76 0.08 1.56
C ARG A 44 7.61 -0.51 0.73
N ASN A 45 6.74 -1.29 1.36
CA ASN A 45 5.59 -1.88 0.68
C ASN A 45 4.55 -0.82 0.29
N ILE A 46 4.34 0.21 1.11
CA ILE A 46 3.48 1.36 0.75
C ILE A 46 4.03 2.09 -0.50
N GLU A 47 5.35 2.25 -0.62
CA GLU A 47 5.96 2.82 -1.82
C GLU A 47 5.68 1.99 -3.07
N ILE A 48 5.84 0.65 -2.98
CA ILE A 48 5.60 -0.28 -4.09
C ILE A 48 4.13 -0.20 -4.53
N ILE A 49 3.20 -0.22 -3.57
CA ILE A 49 1.76 -0.07 -3.84
C ILE A 49 1.49 1.25 -4.57
N GLY A 50 2.00 2.37 -4.05
CA GLY A 50 1.79 3.69 -4.66
C GLY A 50 2.36 3.79 -6.07
N GLU A 51 3.53 3.19 -6.32
CA GLU A 51 4.15 3.15 -7.65
C GLU A 51 3.35 2.29 -8.63
N ALA A 52 2.88 1.11 -8.22
CA ALA A 52 2.04 0.24 -9.03
C ALA A 52 0.72 0.93 -9.42
N ILE A 53 0.07 1.60 -8.47
CA ILE A 53 -1.15 2.40 -8.71
C ILE A 53 -0.87 3.52 -9.73
N ASN A 54 0.23 4.25 -9.57
CA ASN A 54 0.62 5.33 -10.49
C ASN A 54 0.85 4.80 -11.92
N ARG A 55 1.44 3.62 -12.06
CA ARG A 55 1.63 2.95 -13.37
C ARG A 55 0.31 2.53 -14.01
N ILE A 56 -0.61 1.96 -13.22
CA ILE A 56 -1.96 1.60 -13.69
C ILE A 56 -2.70 2.86 -14.19
N SER A 57 -2.70 3.93 -13.39
CA SER A 57 -3.40 5.19 -13.74
C SER A 57 -2.87 5.83 -15.04
N LYS A 58 -1.57 5.71 -15.31
CA LYS A 58 -0.95 6.23 -16.54
C LYS A 58 -1.05 5.30 -17.74
N ASN A 59 -1.44 4.04 -17.54
CA ASN A 59 -1.54 3.08 -18.63
C ASN A 59 -2.87 3.25 -19.38
N LYS A 60 -2.78 3.58 -20.67
CA LYS A 60 -3.95 3.79 -21.57
C LYS A 60 -4.82 2.54 -21.74
N SER A 61 -4.27 1.35 -21.50
CA SER A 61 -5.02 0.09 -21.53
C SER A 61 -5.84 -0.13 -20.26
N SER A 62 -5.62 0.64 -19.20
CA SER A 62 -6.44 0.56 -17.98
C SER A 62 -7.81 1.16 -18.24
N GLN A 63 -8.84 0.31 -18.15
CA GLN A 63 -10.25 0.72 -18.33
C GLN A 63 -10.95 0.99 -17.00
N PHE A 64 -10.19 1.03 -15.90
CA PHE A 64 -10.72 1.21 -14.56
C PHE A 64 -9.84 2.17 -13.76
N GLU A 65 -10.42 2.66 -12.67
CA GLU A 65 -9.76 3.47 -11.65
C GLU A 65 -9.79 2.71 -10.32
N ILE A 66 -8.71 2.83 -9.54
CA ILE A 66 -8.62 2.26 -8.19
C ILE A 66 -9.08 3.33 -7.20
N LYS A 67 -10.31 3.22 -6.71
CA LYS A 67 -10.98 4.24 -5.89
C LYS A 67 -10.37 4.36 -4.49
N ASN A 68 -9.87 3.27 -3.93
CA ASN A 68 -9.29 3.25 -2.56
C ASN A 68 -7.79 3.58 -2.54
N ALA A 69 -7.27 4.26 -3.57
CA ALA A 69 -5.85 4.56 -3.71
C ALA A 69 -5.41 5.92 -3.17
N GLN A 70 -6.29 6.92 -3.12
CA GLN A 70 -5.89 8.33 -2.98
C GLN A 70 -5.04 8.60 -1.74
N LYS A 71 -5.44 8.03 -0.59
CA LYS A 71 -4.69 8.20 0.67
C LYS A 71 -3.32 7.52 0.63
N ILE A 72 -3.22 6.39 -0.07
CA ILE A 72 -1.98 5.62 -0.17
C ILE A 72 -0.98 6.35 -1.08
N ILE A 73 -1.45 6.94 -2.18
CA ILE A 73 -0.63 7.81 -3.03
C ILE A 73 -0.12 9.01 -2.22
N GLY A 74 -1.00 9.66 -1.46
CA GLY A 74 -0.64 10.78 -0.60
C GLY A 74 0.44 10.40 0.43
N THR A 75 0.27 9.27 1.10
CA THR A 75 1.26 8.75 2.05
C THR A 75 2.58 8.39 1.36
N ARG A 76 2.58 7.73 0.20
CA ARG A 76 3.79 7.44 -0.57
C ARG A 76 4.56 8.71 -0.92
N ASN A 77 3.87 9.78 -1.32
CA ASN A 77 4.53 11.06 -1.63
C ASN A 77 5.19 11.67 -0.39
N ARG A 78 4.56 11.54 0.79
CA ARG A 78 5.19 11.94 2.05
C ARG A 78 6.41 11.07 2.37
N ILE A 79 6.31 9.74 2.20
CA ILE A 79 7.47 8.82 2.36
C ILE A 79 8.63 9.22 1.45
N ALA A 80 8.36 9.59 0.19
CA ALA A 80 9.43 9.94 -0.74
C ALA A 80 10.07 11.31 -0.50
N HIS A 81 9.35 12.29 0.07
CA HIS A 81 9.77 13.70 0.09
C HIS A 81 9.85 14.34 1.49
N GLU A 82 9.14 13.78 2.47
CA GLU A 82 8.98 14.31 3.83
C GLU A 82 9.23 13.21 4.88
N TYR A 83 10.10 12.24 4.58
CA TYR A 83 10.30 11.03 5.41
C TYR A 83 10.67 11.32 6.87
N ASP A 84 11.32 12.47 7.14
CA ASP A 84 11.67 12.92 8.50
C ASP A 84 10.44 13.32 9.36
N ASN A 85 9.27 13.53 8.75
CA ASN A 85 8.05 14.04 9.41
C ASN A 85 6.86 13.07 9.35
N ILE A 86 7.09 11.80 9.02
CA ILE A 86 5.99 10.83 8.92
C ILE A 86 5.66 10.29 10.30
N SER A 87 4.43 10.58 10.73
CA SER A 87 3.91 10.05 11.98
C SER A 87 3.55 8.57 11.83
N ASP A 88 3.96 7.76 12.82
CA ASP A 88 3.63 6.34 12.87
C ASP A 88 2.11 6.12 12.85
N GLU A 89 1.33 7.04 13.43
CA GLU A 89 -0.13 7.02 13.45
C GLU A 89 -0.75 7.15 12.05
N LEU A 90 -0.14 7.94 11.17
CA LEU A 90 -0.58 8.07 9.78
C LEU A 90 -0.41 6.73 9.06
N ILE A 91 0.77 6.11 9.18
CA ILE A 91 1.06 4.81 8.57
C ILE A 91 0.13 3.75 9.15
N TRP A 92 -0.04 3.72 10.47
CA TRP A 92 -0.97 2.81 11.14
C TRP A 92 -2.40 2.96 10.62
N THR A 93 -2.86 4.20 10.41
CA THR A 93 -4.18 4.47 9.82
C THR A 93 -4.31 3.89 8.42
N ILE A 94 -3.26 4.01 7.59
CA ILE A 94 -3.24 3.39 6.26
C ILE A 94 -3.37 1.87 6.38
N ILE A 95 -2.55 1.24 7.23
CA ILE A 95 -2.54 -0.21 7.45
C ILE A 95 -3.93 -0.72 7.86
N ILE A 96 -4.53 -0.12 8.87
CA ILE A 96 -5.73 -0.66 9.50
C ILE A 96 -7.00 -0.29 8.74
N ARG A 97 -7.07 0.90 8.12
CA ARG A 97 -8.31 1.40 7.50
C ARG A 97 -8.33 1.36 5.99
N GLU A 98 -7.21 1.61 5.33
CA GLU A 98 -7.19 1.83 3.88
C GLU A 98 -6.72 0.60 3.11
N LEU A 99 -5.66 -0.09 3.56
CA LEU A 99 -5.17 -1.32 2.89
C LEU A 99 -6.24 -2.42 2.79
N PRO A 100 -7.09 -2.70 3.80
CA PRO A 100 -8.13 -3.71 3.67
C PRO A 100 -9.17 -3.39 2.58
N LYS A 101 -9.47 -2.11 2.37
CA LYS A 101 -10.38 -1.67 1.31
C LYS A 101 -9.72 -1.79 -0.05
N LEU A 102 -8.47 -1.33 -0.17
CA LEU A 102 -7.69 -1.46 -1.40
C LEU A 102 -7.54 -2.92 -1.81
N LYS A 103 -7.20 -3.81 -0.87
CA LYS A 103 -7.05 -5.24 -1.14
C LYS A 103 -8.33 -5.84 -1.72
N LYS A 104 -9.49 -5.54 -1.12
CA LYS A 104 -10.80 -6.00 -1.63
C LYS A 104 -11.10 -5.50 -3.04
N GLU A 105 -10.71 -4.27 -3.36
CA GLU A 105 -10.87 -3.70 -4.69
C GLU A 105 -9.93 -4.38 -5.71
N VAL A 106 -8.64 -4.51 -5.37
CA VAL A 106 -7.63 -5.13 -6.24
C VAL A 106 -7.98 -6.58 -6.56
N ILE A 107 -8.39 -7.37 -5.56
CA ILE A 107 -8.83 -8.76 -5.78
C ILE A 107 -10.03 -8.84 -6.73
N LYS A 108 -10.93 -7.85 -6.74
CA LYS A 108 -12.05 -7.82 -7.69
C LYS A 108 -11.59 -7.50 -9.11
N LEU A 109 -10.58 -6.64 -9.25
CA LEU A 109 -10.03 -6.23 -10.54
C LEU A 109 -9.12 -7.30 -11.17
N MET A 110 -8.58 -8.22 -10.35
CA MET A 110 -7.80 -9.37 -10.82
C MET A 110 -8.65 -10.53 -11.37
N LYS A 111 -9.98 -10.51 -11.16
CA LYS A 111 -10.91 -11.52 -11.66
C LYS A 111 -11.45 -11.13 -13.03
#